data_AF-A0A6A3CGU2-F1
#
_entry.id   AF-A0A6A3CGU2-F1
#
_cell.length_a   1.000
_cell.length_b   1.000
_cell.length_c   1.000
_cell.angle_alpha   90.00
_cell.angle_beta   90.00
_cell.angle_gamma   90.00
#
_symmetry.space_group_name_H-M   'P 1'
#
loop_
_entity.id
_entity.type
_entity.pdbx_description
1 polymer ?
#
loop_
_entity_poly.entity_id
_entity_poly.type
_entity_poly.pdbx_seq_one_letter_code
_entity_poly.pdbx_strand_id
1 'polypeptide(L)'
;MLEFRKDLFVLLRNVGRVAPEITGIFIRNSLANAITSSSDKNVEEVEASLSLLYALGESMSDEAMRVGNGLLSELVTNLLSTRFPCHSNRVVALVYLETVARYMKFIQENAQYIPLVLAAFLDESGIHHPNIYVSGRASYLFMRVVKVLKSKLVPFIETILQSLQDVVARFTGMSFASKEPTGSEDGAHIFEAIGLLIGMEDVPLEKQSDYLSSFLTPLCQQVEATLMNSKVMNPEQSNVQIANLQQIIGAINALSKGFSERLVTSSRPAIGHMFKQTLDVLLQILVVFPKVEPLRTKVLSFIHRMVETLGASVFPYLPKALEQLLAESEPKEMVGFLVLLNQLMCKFSTLVRDILEEVFPTIAGRVFSAIQRVPDSSGPETNTEETRELQELQKTLYTFIHVIATHDLSSVFLFPRSQDYLNSIMQLLLHTSCQHKDIVTRKVCVQIFVKLIKDWCASSSGEEKVPGFKSFIIETFATNCCLYSVLDKSFEFGDANTLVLFGEIVLAQKVMYEKFGDDFLVHFVSKGLPSVHCPQNLAEQYCQKLKGSDLKALRSFYQSLIEHLRHQQNGSLVFR
;
A
#
# COMPACT_ATOMS: atom_id res chain seq x y z
N MET A 1 -7.56 -32.12 11.14
CA MET A 1 -6.61 -31.94 12.27
C MET A 1 -6.42 -30.46 12.63
N LEU A 2 -6.12 -29.56 11.67
CA LEU A 2 -6.05 -28.11 11.92
C LEU A 2 -7.34 -27.51 12.50
N GLU A 3 -8.51 -27.91 11.99
CA GLU A 3 -9.82 -27.46 12.52
C GLU A 3 -10.06 -27.96 13.95
N PHE A 4 -9.78 -29.24 14.21
CA PHE A 4 -9.87 -29.80 15.56
C PHE A 4 -8.96 -29.08 16.58
N ARG A 5 -7.74 -28.71 16.17
CA ARG A 5 -6.83 -27.93 17.02
C ARG A 5 -7.39 -26.54 17.33
N LYS A 6 -8.06 -25.89 16.38
CA LYS A 6 -8.74 -24.61 16.61
C LYS A 6 -9.85 -24.78 17.65
N ASP A 7 -10.66 -25.82 17.56
CA ASP A 7 -11.73 -26.09 18.52
C ASP A 7 -11.19 -26.30 19.94
N LEU A 8 -10.07 -27.04 20.08
CA LEU A 8 -9.39 -27.22 21.37
C LEU A 8 -8.89 -25.89 21.95
N PHE A 9 -8.33 -25.00 21.12
CA PHE A 9 -7.93 -23.67 21.60
C PHE A 9 -9.13 -22.79 21.97
N VAL A 10 -10.27 -22.91 21.28
CA VAL A 10 -11.50 -22.23 21.70
C VAL A 10 -11.93 -22.72 23.08
N LEU A 11 -11.91 -24.03 23.32
CA LEU A 11 -12.22 -24.61 24.63
C LEU A 11 -11.24 -24.12 25.71
N LEU A 12 -9.93 -24.16 25.46
CA LEU A 12 -8.92 -23.65 26.40
C LEU A 12 -9.17 -22.19 26.77
N ARG A 13 -9.46 -21.34 25.78
CA ARG A 13 -9.77 -19.92 26.02
C ARG A 13 -11.05 -19.73 26.83
N ASN A 14 -12.08 -20.54 26.58
CA ASN A 14 -13.31 -20.51 27.36
C ASN A 14 -13.08 -20.93 28.81
N VAL A 15 -12.29 -21.99 29.04
CA VAL A 15 -11.89 -22.42 30.40
C VAL A 15 -11.05 -21.34 31.07
N GLY A 16 -10.08 -20.74 30.37
CA GLY A 16 -9.24 -19.67 30.90
C GLY A 16 -10.02 -18.40 31.30
N ARG A 17 -11.14 -18.12 30.64
CA ARG A 17 -12.06 -17.02 31.04
C ARG A 17 -12.82 -17.32 32.33
N VAL A 18 -13.13 -18.59 32.58
CA VAL A 18 -13.91 -19.03 33.76
C VAL A 18 -12.99 -19.31 34.96
N ALA A 19 -11.82 -19.90 34.73
CA ALA A 19 -10.88 -20.35 35.74
C ALA A 19 -9.41 -20.05 35.35
N PRO A 20 -8.99 -18.78 35.31
CA PRO A 20 -7.67 -18.37 34.81
C PRO A 20 -6.49 -18.99 35.57
N GLU A 21 -6.59 -19.07 36.91
CA GLU A 21 -5.54 -19.64 37.76
C GLU A 21 -5.30 -21.14 37.47
N ILE A 22 -6.39 -21.91 37.32
CA ILE A 22 -6.31 -23.35 37.03
C ILE A 22 -5.70 -23.56 35.65
N THR A 23 -6.13 -22.78 34.65
CA THR A 23 -5.55 -22.84 33.30
C THR A 23 -4.07 -22.51 33.31
N GLY A 24 -3.65 -21.46 34.02
CA GLY A 24 -2.24 -21.10 34.13
C GLY A 24 -1.40 -22.18 34.81
N ILE A 25 -1.88 -22.78 35.90
CA ILE A 25 -1.20 -23.89 36.60
C ILE A 25 -1.08 -25.12 35.69
N PHE A 26 -2.14 -25.46 34.94
CA PHE A 26 -2.12 -26.55 33.97
C PHE A 26 -1.03 -26.35 32.92
N ILE A 27 -0.96 -25.14 32.34
CA ILE A 27 0.06 -24.79 31.34
C ILE A 27 1.47 -24.83 31.94
N ARG A 28 1.66 -24.31 33.17
CA ARG A 28 2.93 -24.36 33.87
C ARG A 28 3.42 -25.78 34.09
N ASN A 29 2.54 -26.66 34.55
CA ASN A 29 2.90 -28.06 34.78
C ASN A 29 3.20 -28.78 33.46
N SER A 30 2.45 -28.49 32.38
CA SER A 30 2.74 -29.00 31.04
C SER A 30 4.13 -28.58 30.57
N LEU A 31 4.46 -27.29 30.71
CA LEU A 31 5.77 -26.75 30.34
C LEU A 31 6.89 -27.39 31.17
N ALA A 32 6.73 -27.49 32.50
CA ALA A 32 7.71 -28.12 33.38
C ALA A 32 7.97 -29.59 33.00
N ASN A 33 6.91 -30.35 32.71
CA ASN A 33 7.04 -31.74 32.27
C ASN A 33 7.81 -31.84 30.94
N ALA A 34 7.49 -30.97 29.99
CA ALA A 34 8.18 -30.90 28.71
C ALA A 34 9.68 -30.53 28.84
N ILE A 35 10.06 -29.77 29.86
CA ILE A 35 11.47 -29.43 30.16
C ILE A 35 12.22 -30.63 30.75
N THR A 36 11.57 -31.36 31.68
CA THR A 36 12.21 -32.49 32.38
C THR A 36 12.41 -33.72 31.51
N SER A 37 11.68 -33.84 30.40
CA SER A 37 11.71 -35.03 29.57
C SER A 37 12.89 -34.98 28.59
N SER A 38 14.02 -35.55 29.01
CA SER A 38 15.33 -35.42 28.34
C SER A 38 15.50 -36.28 27.06
N SER A 39 14.42 -36.73 26.44
CA SER A 39 14.49 -37.57 25.24
C SER A 39 14.14 -36.77 23.99
N ASP A 40 14.96 -36.87 22.95
CA ASP A 40 14.67 -36.36 21.58
C ASP A 40 13.33 -36.86 21.00
N LYS A 41 12.65 -37.81 21.65
CA LYS A 41 11.37 -38.39 21.25
C LYS A 41 10.13 -37.64 21.74
N ASN A 42 10.26 -36.50 22.43
CA ASN A 42 9.13 -35.75 23.01
C ASN A 42 8.82 -34.43 22.28
N VAL A 43 9.08 -34.38 20.96
CA VAL A 43 8.81 -33.20 20.12
C VAL A 43 7.36 -32.76 20.23
N GLU A 44 6.43 -33.71 20.23
CA GLU A 44 4.99 -33.48 20.31
C GLU A 44 4.55 -32.88 21.65
N GLU A 45 5.13 -33.33 22.77
CA GLU A 45 4.81 -32.83 24.10
C GLU A 45 5.34 -31.40 24.32
N VAL A 46 6.54 -31.13 23.81
CA VAL A 46 7.15 -29.80 23.84
C VAL A 46 6.35 -28.84 22.97
N GLU A 47 6.04 -29.23 21.74
CA GLU A 47 5.23 -28.44 20.81
C GLU A 47 3.85 -28.13 21.39
N ALA A 48 3.18 -29.14 21.97
CA ALA A 48 1.87 -28.97 22.57
C ALA A 48 1.94 -27.98 23.75
N SER A 49 2.93 -28.13 24.63
CA SER A 49 3.12 -27.25 25.78
C SER A 49 3.39 -25.79 25.39
N LEU A 50 4.25 -25.57 24.39
CA LEU A 50 4.52 -24.23 23.84
C LEU A 50 3.27 -23.66 23.17
N SER A 51 2.49 -24.48 22.49
CA SER A 51 1.27 -24.03 21.82
C SER A 51 0.16 -23.66 22.81
N LEU A 52 0.06 -24.36 23.94
CA LEU A 52 -0.83 -23.99 25.04
C LEU A 52 -0.42 -22.63 25.62
N LEU A 53 0.89 -22.41 25.81
CA LEU A 53 1.41 -21.12 26.26
C LEU A 53 1.17 -20.02 25.23
N TYR A 54 1.32 -20.28 23.93
CA TYR A 54 0.96 -19.33 22.88
C TYR A 54 -0.53 -18.94 22.94
N ALA A 55 -1.42 -19.93 23.06
CA ALA A 55 -2.86 -19.72 23.14
C ALA A 55 -3.29 -18.95 24.41
N LEU A 56 -2.59 -19.14 25.53
CA LEU A 56 -2.80 -18.34 26.74
C LEU A 56 -2.62 -16.86 26.44
N GLY A 57 -1.53 -16.50 25.75
CA GLY A 57 -1.23 -15.11 25.42
C GLY A 57 -2.24 -14.47 24.46
N GLU A 58 -2.94 -15.25 23.63
CA GLU A 58 -4.04 -14.74 22.78
C GLU A 58 -5.32 -14.44 23.56
N SER A 59 -5.51 -15.04 24.73
CA SER A 59 -6.70 -14.82 25.56
C SER A 59 -6.60 -13.58 26.45
N MET A 60 -5.39 -13.02 26.59
CA MET A 60 -5.10 -11.91 27.49
C MET A 60 -5.26 -10.54 26.81
N SER A 61 -5.65 -9.52 27.57
CA SER A 61 -5.58 -8.14 27.10
C SER A 61 -4.13 -7.63 27.10
N ASP A 62 -3.89 -6.57 26.34
CA ASP A 62 -2.57 -5.94 26.27
C ASP A 62 -2.12 -5.37 27.62
N GLU A 63 -3.04 -4.84 28.41
CA GLU A 63 -2.78 -4.32 29.76
C GLU A 63 -2.37 -5.45 30.71
N ALA A 64 -3.11 -6.56 30.70
CA ALA A 64 -2.80 -7.73 31.53
C ALA A 64 -1.43 -8.34 31.15
N MET A 65 -1.11 -8.35 29.86
CA MET A 65 0.19 -8.80 29.34
C MET A 65 1.35 -7.92 29.84
N ARG A 66 1.18 -6.60 29.89
CA ARG A 66 2.20 -5.66 30.36
C ARG A 66 2.39 -5.73 31.87
N VAL A 67 1.30 -5.81 32.64
CA VAL A 67 1.35 -5.89 34.11
C VAL A 67 2.07 -7.15 34.56
N GLY A 68 1.82 -8.28 33.87
CA GLY A 68 2.63 -9.48 34.07
C GLY A 68 2.48 -10.09 35.46
N ASN A 69 1.27 -10.53 35.83
CA ASN A 69 1.01 -11.22 37.11
C ASN A 69 2.00 -12.37 37.35
N GLY A 70 2.27 -12.70 38.63
CA GLY A 70 3.36 -13.60 39.03
C GLY A 70 3.46 -14.92 38.24
N LEU A 71 2.34 -15.60 37.98
CA LEU A 71 2.31 -16.85 37.20
C LEU A 71 2.73 -16.66 35.73
N LEU A 72 2.33 -15.54 35.11
CA LEU A 72 2.75 -15.21 33.75
C LEU A 72 4.25 -14.86 33.72
N SER A 73 4.71 -14.05 34.68
CA SER A 73 6.13 -13.72 34.79
C SER A 73 6.99 -14.98 34.96
N GLU A 74 6.54 -15.93 35.78
CA GLU A 74 7.18 -17.24 35.96
C GLU A 74 7.22 -18.03 34.64
N LEU A 75 6.07 -18.16 33.96
CA LEU A 75 5.94 -18.89 32.70
C LEU A 75 6.83 -18.32 31.59
N VAL A 76 6.83 -16.99 31.40
CA VAL A 76 7.66 -16.33 30.38
C VAL A 76 9.14 -16.41 30.73
N THR A 77 9.50 -16.27 32.01
CA THR A 77 10.90 -16.43 32.45
C THR A 77 11.38 -17.86 32.21
N ASN A 78 10.56 -18.86 32.53
CA ASN A 78 10.86 -20.27 32.29
C ASN A 78 11.01 -20.54 30.78
N LEU A 79 10.11 -20.01 29.95
CA LEU A 79 10.20 -20.11 28.50
C LEU A 79 11.54 -19.57 27.98
N LEU A 80 11.93 -18.36 28.38
CA LEU A 80 13.14 -17.68 27.89
C LEU A 80 14.45 -18.30 28.41
N SER A 81 14.42 -18.90 29.59
CA SER A 81 15.61 -19.47 30.24
C SER A 81 15.86 -20.93 29.84
N THR A 82 14.86 -21.59 29.27
CA THR A 82 14.93 -23.01 28.90
C THR A 82 15.55 -23.18 27.52
N ARG A 83 16.51 -24.10 27.40
CA ARG A 83 16.90 -24.69 26.11
C ARG A 83 16.27 -26.07 25.98
N PHE A 84 15.26 -26.20 25.11
CA PHE A 84 14.65 -27.48 24.79
C PHE A 84 15.62 -28.35 23.97
N PRO A 85 15.78 -29.66 24.29
CA PRO A 85 16.61 -30.58 23.50
C PRO A 85 16.25 -30.59 22.01
N CYS A 86 14.95 -30.45 21.71
CA CYS A 86 14.41 -30.50 20.34
C CYS A 86 14.39 -29.15 19.62
N HIS A 87 15.17 -28.13 20.03
CA HIS A 87 15.20 -26.84 19.33
C HIS A 87 15.66 -26.91 17.87
N SER A 88 16.39 -27.96 17.49
CA SER A 88 16.76 -28.26 16.11
C SER A 88 15.59 -28.77 15.26
N ASN A 89 14.47 -29.17 15.89
CA ASN A 89 13.27 -29.58 15.21
C ASN A 89 12.50 -28.36 14.71
N ARG A 90 12.19 -28.36 13.40
CA ARG A 90 11.46 -27.28 12.73
C ARG A 90 10.19 -26.85 13.46
N VAL A 91 9.37 -27.80 13.93
CA VAL A 91 8.04 -27.47 14.48
C VAL A 91 8.18 -26.80 15.85
N VAL A 92 9.05 -27.32 16.70
CA VAL A 92 9.33 -26.76 18.03
C VAL A 92 9.96 -25.37 17.91
N ALA A 93 10.95 -25.21 17.04
CA ALA A 93 11.59 -23.91 16.82
C ALA A 93 10.60 -22.82 16.40
N LEU A 94 9.71 -23.12 15.44
CA LEU A 94 8.70 -22.17 14.97
C LEU A 94 7.74 -21.75 16.08
N VAL A 95 7.14 -22.72 16.78
CA VAL A 95 6.18 -22.41 17.87
C VAL A 95 6.88 -21.69 19.01
N TYR A 96 8.12 -22.06 19.35
CA TYR A 96 8.92 -21.38 20.36
C TYR A 96 9.13 -19.90 20.02
N LEU A 97 9.65 -19.60 18.83
CA LEU A 97 9.91 -18.22 18.40
C LEU A 97 8.62 -17.40 18.30
N GLU A 98 7.52 -17.99 17.83
CA GLU A 98 6.20 -17.33 17.80
C GLU A 98 5.67 -17.03 19.20
N THR A 99 5.88 -17.96 20.14
CA THR A 99 5.51 -17.79 21.55
C THR A 99 6.33 -16.67 22.16
N VAL A 100 7.66 -16.66 21.98
CA VAL A 100 8.50 -15.56 22.47
C VAL A 100 8.02 -14.23 21.89
N ALA A 101 7.82 -14.14 20.56
CA ALA A 101 7.33 -12.92 19.91
C ALA A 101 5.92 -12.47 20.39
N ARG A 102 5.07 -13.39 20.85
CA ARG A 102 3.73 -13.09 21.39
C ARG A 102 3.82 -12.27 22.68
N TYR A 103 4.79 -12.60 23.54
CA TYR A 103 4.99 -11.99 24.86
C TYR A 103 5.87 -10.72 24.85
N MET A 104 6.10 -10.12 23.69
CA MET A 104 6.94 -8.92 23.57
C MET A 104 6.48 -7.72 24.39
N LYS A 105 5.17 -7.56 24.64
CA LYS A 105 4.64 -6.47 25.49
C LYS A 105 5.05 -6.65 26.95
N PHE A 106 5.15 -7.88 27.44
CA PHE A 106 5.66 -8.17 28.78
C PHE A 106 7.16 -7.85 28.88
N ILE A 107 7.94 -8.26 27.87
CA ILE A 107 9.39 -8.00 27.79
C ILE A 107 9.67 -6.50 27.64
N GLN A 108 8.79 -5.78 26.95
CA GLN A 108 8.88 -4.33 26.81
C GLN A 108 8.83 -3.65 28.18
N GLU A 109 8.10 -4.14 29.17
CA GLU A 109 8.15 -3.58 30.54
C GLU A 109 9.34 -4.15 31.35
N ASN A 110 9.70 -5.41 31.12
CA ASN A 110 10.73 -6.13 31.87
C ASN A 110 12.04 -6.25 31.08
N ALA A 111 12.77 -5.13 30.95
CA ALA A 111 13.96 -5.02 30.10
C ALA A 111 15.11 -5.98 30.45
N GLN A 112 15.16 -6.50 31.68
CA GLN A 112 16.18 -7.48 32.12
C GLN A 112 16.18 -8.77 31.29
N TYR A 113 15.08 -9.11 30.63
CA TYR A 113 14.95 -10.33 29.82
C TYR A 113 15.38 -10.15 28.36
N ILE A 114 15.70 -8.92 27.93
CA ILE A 114 16.12 -8.63 26.55
C ILE A 114 17.31 -9.50 26.11
N PRO A 115 18.37 -9.69 26.90
CA PRO A 115 19.49 -10.54 26.49
C PRO A 115 19.08 -11.99 26.18
N LEU A 116 18.11 -12.55 26.92
CA LEU A 116 17.59 -13.90 26.67
C LEU A 116 16.80 -13.98 25.37
N VAL A 117 16.01 -12.94 25.07
CA VAL A 117 15.29 -12.83 23.79
C VAL A 117 16.27 -12.73 22.63
N LEU A 118 17.32 -11.90 22.76
CA LEU A 118 18.35 -11.78 21.75
C LEU A 118 19.05 -13.13 21.53
N ALA A 119 19.40 -13.86 22.58
CA ALA A 119 19.98 -15.19 22.47
C ALA A 119 19.06 -16.17 21.73
N ALA A 120 17.75 -16.17 22.04
CA ALA A 120 16.77 -17.04 21.40
C ALA A 120 16.60 -16.78 19.88
N PHE A 121 16.79 -15.55 19.42
CA PHE A 121 16.65 -15.19 18.00
C PHE A 121 17.97 -15.23 17.23
N LEU A 122 19.10 -14.92 17.86
CA LEU A 122 20.40 -14.70 17.19
C LEU A 122 21.33 -15.92 17.28
N ASP A 123 20.88 -17.06 17.82
CA ASP A 123 21.67 -18.29 17.84
C ASP A 123 21.16 -19.34 16.82
N GLU A 124 21.69 -20.56 16.90
CA GLU A 124 21.35 -21.70 16.04
C GLU A 124 19.88 -22.16 16.18
N SER A 125 19.16 -21.72 17.22
CA SER A 125 17.73 -22.00 17.39
C SER A 125 16.84 -21.01 16.64
N GLY A 126 17.39 -19.88 16.19
CA GLY A 126 16.68 -18.79 15.52
C GLY A 126 17.17 -18.55 14.10
N ILE A 127 17.78 -17.38 13.87
CA ILE A 127 18.18 -16.91 12.54
C ILE A 127 19.27 -17.79 11.93
N HIS A 128 20.13 -18.43 12.74
CA HIS A 128 21.18 -19.32 12.24
C HIS A 128 20.71 -20.78 12.13
N HIS A 129 19.41 -21.04 12.28
CA HIS A 129 18.87 -22.39 12.20
C HIS A 129 19.13 -23.03 10.82
N PRO A 130 19.52 -24.32 10.75
CA PRO A 130 19.89 -24.99 9.49
C PRO A 130 18.73 -25.12 8.50
N ASN A 131 17.49 -25.14 8.99
CA ASN A 131 16.29 -25.14 8.15
C ASN A 131 15.91 -23.73 7.71
N ILE A 132 15.91 -23.49 6.38
CA ILE A 132 15.63 -22.20 5.75
C ILE A 132 14.26 -21.61 6.15
N TYR A 133 13.23 -22.45 6.29
CA TYR A 133 11.91 -21.97 6.70
C TYR A 133 11.88 -21.43 8.13
N VAL A 134 12.71 -21.99 9.02
CA VAL A 134 12.82 -21.52 10.40
C VAL A 134 13.62 -20.23 10.43
N SER A 135 14.78 -20.17 9.76
CA SER A 135 15.61 -18.97 9.76
C SER A 135 14.92 -17.77 9.08
N GLY A 136 14.18 -18.00 8.00
CA GLY A 136 13.33 -16.98 7.36
C GLY A 136 12.23 -16.47 8.30
N ARG A 137 11.49 -17.38 8.94
CA ARG A 137 10.47 -17.00 9.93
C ARG A 137 11.06 -16.30 11.15
N ALA A 138 12.22 -16.77 11.63
CA ALA A 138 12.96 -16.16 12.74
C ALA A 138 13.37 -14.73 12.38
N SER A 139 13.85 -14.50 11.16
CA SER A 139 14.22 -13.16 10.65
C SER A 139 13.02 -12.21 10.64
N TYR A 140 11.86 -12.66 10.16
CA TYR A 140 10.61 -11.89 10.22
C TYR A 140 10.18 -11.57 11.66
N LEU A 141 10.18 -12.57 12.53
CA LEU A 141 9.78 -12.40 13.92
C LEU A 141 10.76 -11.47 14.67
N PHE A 142 12.06 -11.60 14.42
CA PHE A 142 13.09 -10.72 14.97
C PHE A 142 12.88 -9.26 14.53
N MET A 143 12.56 -9.02 13.25
CA MET A 143 12.18 -7.69 12.77
C MET A 143 10.98 -7.13 13.55
N ARG A 144 9.97 -7.95 13.88
CA ARG A 144 8.85 -7.53 14.73
C ARG A 144 9.26 -7.25 16.17
N VAL A 145 10.15 -8.07 16.75
CA VAL A 145 10.74 -7.85 18.08
C VAL A 145 11.45 -6.50 18.12
N VAL A 146 12.28 -6.22 17.11
CA VAL A 146 12.97 -4.93 16.96
C VAL A 146 11.97 -3.77 16.87
N LYS A 147 10.90 -3.87 16.08
CA LYS A 147 9.88 -2.82 15.99
C LYS A 147 9.28 -2.44 17.35
N VAL A 148 9.07 -3.43 18.23
CA VAL A 148 8.50 -3.21 19.57
C VAL A 148 9.55 -2.70 20.56
N LEU A 149 10.78 -3.22 20.49
CA LEU A 149 11.83 -2.98 21.50
C LEU A 149 12.92 -1.99 21.08
N LYS A 150 12.83 -1.36 19.90
CA LYS A 150 13.90 -0.53 19.28
C LYS A 150 14.62 0.43 20.23
N SER A 151 13.91 1.15 21.10
CA SER A 151 14.54 2.09 22.06
C SER A 151 15.34 1.39 23.15
N LYS A 152 14.93 0.19 23.56
CA LYS A 152 15.63 -0.64 24.56
C LYS A 152 16.77 -1.48 23.96
N LEU A 153 16.81 -1.60 22.63
CA LEU A 153 17.83 -2.38 21.90
C LEU A 153 19.06 -1.56 21.51
N VAL A 154 19.04 -0.24 21.64
CA VAL A 154 20.17 0.65 21.32
C VAL A 154 21.50 0.21 21.97
N PRO A 155 21.54 -0.21 23.25
CA PRO A 155 22.77 -0.68 23.88
C PRO A 155 23.34 -1.98 23.29
N PHE A 156 22.51 -2.76 22.59
CA PHE A 156 22.86 -4.09 22.06
C PHE A 156 23.17 -4.07 20.55
N ILE A 157 23.13 -2.91 19.89
CA ILE A 157 23.31 -2.80 18.44
C ILE A 157 24.59 -3.49 17.98
N GLU A 158 25.74 -3.22 18.60
CA GLU A 158 27.02 -3.81 18.17
C GLU A 158 26.99 -5.34 18.26
N THR A 159 26.44 -5.90 19.34
CA THR A 159 26.28 -7.35 19.51
C THR A 159 25.36 -7.94 18.44
N ILE A 160 24.25 -7.28 18.15
CA ILE A 160 23.28 -7.70 17.13
C ILE A 160 23.92 -7.66 15.74
N LEU A 161 24.65 -6.59 15.40
CA LEU A 161 25.32 -6.46 14.10
C LEU A 161 26.42 -7.51 13.93
N GLN A 162 27.19 -7.81 14.99
CA GLN A 162 28.22 -8.84 14.98
C GLN A 162 27.60 -10.23 14.76
N SER A 163 26.51 -10.57 15.46
CA SER A 163 25.85 -11.87 15.27
C SER A 163 25.25 -12.05 13.89
N LEU A 164 24.85 -10.97 13.20
CA LEU A 164 24.19 -11.05 11.89
C LEU A 164 25.16 -10.93 10.70
N GLN A 165 26.47 -10.82 10.94
CA GLN A 165 27.45 -10.53 9.89
C GLN A 165 27.50 -11.62 8.80
N ASP A 166 27.47 -12.89 9.20
CA ASP A 166 27.43 -14.04 8.28
C ASP A 166 26.12 -14.09 7.49
N VAL A 167 24.99 -13.79 8.13
CA VAL A 167 23.66 -13.76 7.50
C VAL A 167 23.59 -12.68 6.42
N VAL A 168 24.08 -11.47 6.75
CA VAL A 168 24.18 -10.36 5.80
C VAL A 168 25.10 -10.73 4.64
N ALA A 169 26.29 -11.26 4.93
CA ALA A 169 27.24 -11.65 3.89
C ALA A 169 26.68 -12.72 2.95
N ARG A 170 25.96 -13.72 3.48
CA ARG A 170 25.28 -14.77 2.70
C ARG A 170 24.20 -14.20 1.79
N PHE A 171 23.38 -13.27 2.28
CA PHE A 171 22.31 -12.66 1.50
C PHE A 171 22.83 -11.83 0.32
N THR A 172 23.98 -11.20 0.50
CA THR A 172 24.62 -10.35 -0.51
C THR A 172 25.60 -11.11 -1.40
N GLY A 173 25.74 -12.42 -1.19
CA GLY A 173 26.70 -13.27 -1.90
C GLY A 173 26.13 -13.84 -3.20
N MET A 174 26.94 -13.79 -4.27
CA MET A 174 26.57 -14.24 -5.62
C MET A 174 26.15 -15.73 -5.71
N SER A 175 26.52 -16.56 -4.72
CA SER A 175 26.16 -17.99 -4.65
C SER A 175 24.72 -18.25 -4.18
N PHE A 176 24.03 -17.27 -3.59
CA PHE A 176 22.64 -17.45 -3.14
C PHE A 176 21.63 -17.28 -4.28
N ALA A 177 21.97 -16.49 -5.31
CA ALA A 177 21.15 -16.26 -6.50
C ALA A 177 20.98 -17.51 -7.42
N SER A 178 21.79 -18.56 -7.24
CA SER A 178 21.83 -19.74 -8.12
C SER A 178 21.15 -21.00 -7.57
N LYS A 179 20.72 -21.03 -6.30
CA LYS A 179 20.12 -22.22 -5.67
C LYS A 179 18.67 -21.96 -5.26
N GLU A 180 17.77 -22.26 -6.19
CA GLU A 180 16.30 -22.24 -6.05
C GLU A 180 15.68 -20.88 -5.66
N PRO A 181 14.48 -20.54 -6.17
CA PRO A 181 13.75 -19.34 -5.78
C PRO A 181 13.11 -19.54 -4.39
N THR A 182 13.92 -19.83 -3.38
CA THR A 182 13.47 -19.94 -2.00
C THR A 182 13.38 -18.53 -1.42
N GLY A 183 12.15 -18.03 -1.29
CA GLY A 183 11.77 -16.89 -0.45
C GLY A 183 12.68 -15.67 -0.52
N SER A 184 12.62 -14.88 -1.61
CA SER A 184 13.41 -13.63 -1.77
C SER A 184 13.19 -12.56 -0.68
N GLU A 185 12.31 -12.81 0.30
CA GLU A 185 11.97 -11.89 1.40
C GLU A 185 12.73 -12.17 2.70
N ASP A 186 13.34 -13.35 2.88
CA ASP A 186 13.88 -13.77 4.19
C ASP A 186 14.99 -12.85 4.70
N GLY A 187 15.91 -12.41 3.84
CA GLY A 187 16.96 -11.47 4.23
C GLY A 187 16.49 -10.01 4.30
N ALA A 188 15.42 -9.64 3.59
CA ALA A 188 14.90 -8.26 3.65
C ALA A 188 14.46 -7.90 5.08
N HIS A 189 13.93 -8.85 5.84
CA HIS A 189 13.56 -8.62 7.24
C HIS A 189 14.76 -8.31 8.13
N ILE A 190 15.91 -8.94 7.92
CA ILE A 190 17.13 -8.64 8.67
C ILE A 190 17.63 -7.22 8.37
N PHE A 191 17.69 -6.84 7.09
CA PHE A 191 18.05 -5.47 6.72
C PHE A 191 17.06 -4.43 7.28
N GLU A 192 15.75 -4.72 7.26
CA GLU A 192 14.73 -3.86 7.88
C GLU A 192 14.94 -3.75 9.40
N ALA A 193 15.22 -4.86 10.10
CA ALA A 193 15.53 -4.86 11.53
C ALA A 193 16.77 -4.01 11.85
N ILE A 194 17.86 -4.21 11.11
CA ILE A 194 19.09 -3.43 11.24
C ILE A 194 18.81 -1.95 10.99
N GLY A 195 18.06 -1.63 9.93
CA GLY A 195 17.67 -0.26 9.60
C GLY A 195 16.89 0.40 10.73
N LEU A 196 15.91 -0.30 11.31
CA LEU A 196 15.10 0.20 12.42
C LEU A 196 15.91 0.45 13.70
N LEU A 197 16.95 -0.34 13.94
CA LEU A 197 17.87 -0.13 15.07
C LEU A 197 18.79 1.06 14.83
N ILE A 198 19.46 1.10 13.67
CA ILE A 198 20.39 2.19 13.33
C ILE A 198 19.64 3.52 13.20
N GLY A 199 18.42 3.52 12.64
CA GLY A 199 17.59 4.71 12.44
C GLY A 199 17.02 5.35 13.72
N MET A 200 17.36 4.85 14.91
CA MET A 200 16.94 5.46 16.18
C MET A 200 17.74 6.75 16.47
N GLU A 201 17.05 7.80 16.93
CA GLU A 201 17.70 9.07 17.29
C GLU A 201 18.68 8.95 18.47
N ASP A 202 18.44 7.97 19.36
CA ASP A 202 19.27 7.69 20.53
C ASP A 202 20.65 7.09 20.18
N VAL A 203 20.87 6.66 18.93
CA VAL A 203 22.18 6.17 18.48
C VAL A 203 23.14 7.36 18.35
N PRO A 204 24.36 7.27 18.92
CA PRO A 204 25.38 8.31 18.79
C PRO A 204 25.67 8.66 17.32
N LEU A 205 25.78 9.95 16.99
CA LEU A 205 25.96 10.47 15.62
C LEU A 205 27.01 9.71 14.83
N GLU A 206 28.22 9.63 15.38
CA GLU A 206 29.41 9.07 14.72
C GLU A 206 29.18 7.60 14.41
N LYS A 207 28.78 6.83 15.41
CA LYS A 207 28.46 5.39 15.28
C LYS A 207 27.32 5.14 14.29
N GLN A 208 26.29 5.99 14.28
CA GLN A 208 25.13 5.83 13.40
C GLN A 208 25.52 5.89 11.92
N SER A 209 26.36 6.87 11.56
CA SER A 209 26.90 7.01 10.20
C SER A 209 27.85 5.86 9.85
N ASP A 210 28.72 5.47 10.77
CA ASP A 210 29.66 4.35 10.55
C ASP A 210 28.93 3.03 10.31
N TYR A 211 27.93 2.72 11.15
CA TYR A 211 27.11 1.53 10.97
C TYR A 211 26.42 1.54 9.61
N LEU A 212 25.74 2.62 9.24
CA LEU A 212 25.07 2.69 7.95
C LEU A 212 26.06 2.56 6.77
N SER A 213 27.23 3.19 6.87
CA SER A 213 28.25 3.14 5.81
C SER A 213 28.77 1.73 5.61
N SER A 214 28.94 0.98 6.71
CA SER A 214 29.39 -0.42 6.66
C SER A 214 28.48 -1.33 5.84
N PHE A 215 27.21 -0.96 5.65
CA PHE A 215 26.27 -1.66 4.76
C PHE A 215 26.15 -1.02 3.38
N LEU A 216 25.90 0.29 3.29
CA LEU A 216 25.62 0.94 2.00
C LEU A 216 26.83 0.94 1.07
N THR A 217 28.04 1.20 1.59
CA THR A 217 29.26 1.29 0.77
C THR A 217 29.58 -0.01 0.04
N PRO A 218 29.71 -1.19 0.69
CA PRO A 218 30.00 -2.42 -0.03
C PRO A 218 28.89 -2.84 -0.99
N LEU A 219 27.62 -2.55 -0.68
CA LEU A 219 26.50 -2.85 -1.57
C LEU A 219 26.52 -1.97 -2.82
N CYS A 220 26.78 -0.67 -2.68
CA CYS A 220 26.91 0.23 -3.82
C CYS A 220 28.10 -0.16 -4.70
N GLN A 221 29.25 -0.48 -4.10
CA GLN A 221 30.44 -0.95 -4.84
C GLN A 221 30.17 -2.24 -5.63
N GLN A 222 29.39 -3.18 -5.07
CA GLN A 222 28.99 -4.39 -5.79
C GLN A 222 28.07 -4.08 -6.97
N VAL A 223 27.14 -3.13 -6.82
CA VAL A 223 26.30 -2.67 -7.93
C VAL A 223 27.16 -2.04 -9.01
N GLU A 224 28.03 -1.09 -8.67
CA GLU A 224 28.92 -0.41 -9.63
C GLU A 224 29.83 -1.41 -10.37
N ALA A 225 30.44 -2.35 -9.65
CA ALA A 225 31.26 -3.40 -10.26
C ALA A 225 30.44 -4.27 -11.23
N THR A 226 29.21 -4.63 -10.86
CA THR A 226 28.30 -5.40 -11.73
C THR A 226 27.92 -4.59 -12.98
N LEU A 227 27.62 -3.30 -12.83
CA LEU A 227 27.28 -2.41 -13.93
C LEU A 227 28.45 -2.27 -14.92
N MET A 228 29.69 -2.15 -14.44
CA MET A 228 30.88 -2.07 -15.29
C MET A 228 31.14 -3.36 -16.08
N ASN A 229 30.91 -4.52 -15.47
CA ASN A 229 31.17 -5.83 -16.08
C ASN A 229 30.08 -6.29 -17.06
N SER A 230 28.89 -5.69 -17.00
CA SER A 230 27.71 -6.09 -17.80
C SER A 230 27.89 -6.03 -19.32
N LYS A 231 28.83 -5.21 -19.83
CA LYS A 231 29.04 -4.97 -21.27
C LYS A 231 29.71 -6.14 -22.03
N VAL A 232 30.19 -7.19 -21.34
CA VAL A 232 31.13 -8.18 -21.89
C VAL A 232 30.60 -9.62 -21.83
N MET A 233 29.39 -9.86 -21.30
CA MET A 233 29.06 -11.17 -20.71
C MET A 233 27.98 -12.01 -21.43
N ASN A 234 28.04 -13.31 -21.19
CA ASN A 234 27.14 -14.34 -21.73
C ASN A 234 25.73 -14.32 -21.07
N PRO A 235 24.68 -14.84 -21.75
CA PRO A 235 23.29 -14.77 -21.27
C PRO A 235 23.01 -15.45 -19.90
N GLU A 236 23.64 -16.58 -19.59
CA GLU A 236 23.39 -17.29 -18.32
C GLU A 236 23.98 -16.57 -17.11
N GLN A 237 25.15 -15.95 -17.28
CA GLN A 237 25.79 -15.14 -16.24
C GLN A 237 25.01 -13.83 -15.99
N SER A 238 24.30 -13.34 -17.00
CA SER A 238 23.41 -12.17 -16.90
C SER A 238 22.24 -12.42 -15.92
N ASN A 239 21.62 -13.60 -15.95
CA ASN A 239 20.48 -13.91 -15.06
C ASN A 239 20.86 -13.92 -13.57
N VAL A 240 22.02 -14.49 -13.24
CA VAL A 240 22.53 -14.51 -11.85
C VAL A 240 22.86 -13.09 -11.38
N GLN A 241 23.43 -12.26 -12.25
CA GLN A 241 23.70 -10.85 -11.94
C GLN A 241 22.41 -10.05 -11.72
N ILE A 242 21.41 -10.24 -12.58
CA ILE A 242 20.11 -9.59 -12.43
C ILE A 242 19.46 -9.99 -11.10
N ALA A 243 19.50 -11.27 -10.72
CA ALA A 243 19.00 -11.72 -9.42
C ALA A 243 19.78 -11.10 -8.25
N ASN A 244 21.11 -11.04 -8.33
CA ASN A 244 21.95 -10.40 -7.32
C ASN A 244 21.65 -8.90 -7.17
N LEU A 245 21.50 -8.16 -8.27
CA LEU A 245 21.11 -6.75 -8.25
C LEU A 245 19.72 -6.56 -7.61
N GLN A 246 18.75 -7.42 -7.92
CA GLN A 246 17.44 -7.38 -7.28
C GLN A 246 17.52 -7.60 -5.77
N GLN A 247 18.38 -8.52 -5.31
CA GLN A 247 18.61 -8.79 -3.89
C GLN A 247 19.25 -7.58 -3.19
N ILE A 248 20.28 -6.98 -3.81
CA ILE A 248 20.97 -5.79 -3.26
C ILE A 248 19.99 -4.60 -3.16
N ILE A 249 19.22 -4.30 -4.23
CA ILE A 249 18.22 -3.24 -4.18
C ILE A 249 17.18 -3.53 -3.08
N GLY A 250 16.74 -4.79 -2.97
CA GLY A 250 15.81 -5.22 -1.92
C GLY A 250 16.35 -5.00 -0.51
N ALA A 251 17.61 -5.36 -0.26
CA ALA A 251 18.29 -5.14 1.03
C ALA A 251 18.40 -3.65 1.38
N ILE A 252 18.89 -2.83 0.44
CA ILE A 252 19.01 -1.38 0.63
C ILE A 252 17.64 -0.75 0.90
N ASN A 253 16.62 -1.15 0.13
CA ASN A 253 15.27 -0.66 0.31
C ASN A 253 14.73 -1.01 1.71
N ALA A 254 14.89 -2.27 2.13
CA ALA A 254 14.49 -2.71 3.46
C ALA A 254 15.24 -1.98 4.59
N LEU A 255 16.55 -1.80 4.46
CA LEU A 255 17.39 -1.03 5.38
C LEU A 255 16.89 0.41 5.54
N SER A 256 16.53 1.06 4.43
CA SER A 256 16.05 2.44 4.44
C SER A 256 14.70 2.65 5.15
N LYS A 257 13.93 1.57 5.39
CA LYS A 257 12.65 1.65 6.12
C LYS A 257 12.78 2.11 7.56
N GLY A 258 13.94 1.90 8.17
CA GLY A 258 14.21 2.33 9.53
C GLY A 258 14.46 3.82 9.72
N PHE A 259 14.68 4.55 8.62
CA PHE A 259 15.04 5.97 8.65
C PHE A 259 13.82 6.83 8.32
N SER A 260 13.58 7.87 9.12
CA SER A 260 12.49 8.82 8.92
C SER A 260 12.96 10.06 8.19
N GLU A 261 12.06 10.76 7.49
CA GLU A 261 12.37 12.02 6.81
C GLU A 261 12.98 13.06 7.74
N ARG A 262 12.40 13.21 8.94
CA ARG A 262 12.89 14.17 9.93
C ARG A 262 14.33 13.88 10.34
N LEU A 263 14.65 12.61 10.60
CA LEU A 263 16.00 12.18 10.96
C LEU A 263 16.98 12.55 9.84
N VAL A 264 16.65 12.21 8.60
CA VAL A 264 17.57 12.27 7.46
C VAL A 264 17.75 13.69 6.92
N THR A 265 16.72 14.53 7.01
CA THR A 265 16.73 15.91 6.49
C THR A 265 17.13 16.95 7.53
N SER A 266 16.73 16.77 8.79
CA SER A 266 16.88 17.78 9.84
C SER A 266 17.92 17.36 10.87
N SER A 267 17.75 16.19 11.48
CA SER A 267 18.57 15.78 12.63
C SER A 267 19.98 15.31 12.23
N ARG A 268 20.10 14.62 11.10
CA ARG A 268 21.30 13.90 10.64
C ARG A 268 21.52 14.05 9.11
N PRO A 269 21.82 15.24 8.58
CA PRO A 269 21.95 15.46 7.12
C PRO A 269 22.99 14.59 6.41
N ALA A 270 24.05 14.16 7.12
CA ALA A 270 25.05 13.26 6.58
C ALA A 270 24.46 11.91 6.14
N ILE A 271 23.50 11.37 6.89
CA ILE A 271 22.76 10.15 6.53
C ILE A 271 21.94 10.39 5.25
N GLY A 272 21.35 11.59 5.10
CA GLY A 272 20.65 11.98 3.87
C GLY A 272 21.56 12.05 2.66
N HIS A 273 22.79 12.51 2.83
CA HIS A 273 23.79 12.47 1.77
C HIS A 273 24.11 11.03 1.34
N MET A 274 24.24 10.10 2.28
CA MET A 274 24.50 8.69 1.97
C MET A 274 23.37 8.07 1.15
N PHE A 275 22.09 8.31 1.52
CA PHE A 275 20.96 7.82 0.73
C PHE A 275 20.86 8.47 -0.65
N LYS A 276 21.24 9.73 -0.79
CA LYS A 276 21.34 10.40 -2.10
C LYS A 276 22.39 9.75 -3.00
N GLN A 277 23.58 9.48 -2.46
CA GLN A 277 24.63 8.76 -3.18
C GLN A 277 24.18 7.35 -3.58
N THR A 278 23.50 6.64 -2.68
CA THR A 278 22.93 5.33 -3.00
C THR A 278 21.86 5.43 -4.09
N LEU A 279 21.01 6.45 -4.07
CA LEU A 279 20.03 6.70 -5.13
C LEU A 279 20.71 6.94 -6.49
N ASP A 280 21.76 7.75 -6.53
CA ASP A 280 22.55 7.96 -7.76
C ASP A 280 23.07 6.63 -8.34
N VAL A 281 23.66 5.78 -7.51
CA VAL A 281 24.18 4.47 -7.93
C VAL A 281 23.07 3.57 -8.46
N LEU A 282 21.94 3.48 -7.75
CA LEU A 282 20.84 2.59 -8.15
C LEU A 282 20.10 3.10 -9.40
N LEU A 283 20.06 4.41 -9.65
CA LEU A 283 19.47 4.95 -10.88
C LEU A 283 20.28 4.60 -12.14
N GLN A 284 21.60 4.37 -12.02
CA GLN A 284 22.42 3.91 -13.15
C GLN A 284 21.99 2.54 -13.68
N ILE A 285 21.33 1.72 -12.84
CA ILE A 285 20.79 0.41 -13.24
C ILE A 285 19.74 0.58 -14.36
N LEU A 286 18.92 1.64 -14.32
CA LEU A 286 17.92 1.92 -15.35
C LEU A 286 18.56 2.26 -16.70
N VAL A 287 19.77 2.83 -16.70
CA VAL A 287 20.49 3.20 -17.92
C VAL A 287 21.20 1.99 -18.52
N VAL A 288 21.78 1.13 -17.68
CA VAL A 288 22.55 -0.05 -18.13
C VAL A 288 21.64 -1.23 -18.49
N PHE A 289 20.55 -1.43 -17.74
CA PHE A 289 19.57 -2.50 -17.94
C PHE A 289 18.16 -1.96 -18.25
N PRO A 290 18.00 -1.11 -19.28
CA PRO A 290 16.75 -0.40 -19.53
C PRO A 290 15.59 -1.32 -19.87
N LYS A 291 15.86 -2.54 -20.38
CA LYS A 291 14.86 -3.53 -20.83
C LYS A 291 14.49 -4.58 -19.77
N VAL A 292 15.14 -4.58 -18.60
CA VAL A 292 14.95 -5.63 -17.58
C VAL A 292 13.88 -5.18 -16.58
N GLU A 293 12.63 -5.57 -16.82
CA GLU A 293 11.45 -5.26 -15.99
C GLU A 293 11.69 -5.51 -14.48
N PRO A 294 12.21 -6.67 -14.02
CA PRO A 294 12.38 -6.91 -12.59
C PRO A 294 13.30 -5.88 -11.89
N LEU A 295 14.33 -5.39 -12.58
CA LEU A 295 15.20 -4.35 -12.05
C LEU A 295 14.50 -2.99 -12.02
N ARG A 296 13.77 -2.63 -13.09
CA ARG A 296 12.95 -1.41 -13.11
C ARG A 296 11.97 -1.38 -11.95
N THR A 297 11.26 -2.48 -11.69
CA THR A 297 10.31 -2.60 -10.57
C THR A 297 10.99 -2.43 -9.21
N LYS A 298 12.18 -3.02 -9.00
CA LYS A 298 12.94 -2.85 -7.74
C LYS A 298 13.44 -1.42 -7.57
N VAL A 299 13.96 -0.79 -8.63
CA VAL A 299 14.39 0.63 -8.57
C VAL A 299 13.20 1.56 -8.35
N LEU A 300 12.06 1.32 -9.00
CA LEU A 300 10.81 2.05 -8.77
C LEU A 300 10.37 1.97 -7.30
N SER A 301 10.40 0.76 -6.71
CA SER A 301 10.11 0.56 -5.28
C SER A 301 11.08 1.33 -4.38
N PHE A 302 12.36 1.41 -4.76
CA PHE A 302 13.33 2.20 -4.02
C PHE A 302 13.08 3.71 -4.15
N ILE A 303 12.68 4.21 -5.32
CA ILE A 303 12.31 5.62 -5.51
C ILE A 303 11.12 5.99 -4.63
N HIS A 304 10.08 5.15 -4.58
CA HIS A 304 8.96 5.33 -3.65
C HIS A 304 9.42 5.51 -2.20
N ARG A 305 10.41 4.71 -1.79
CA ARG A 305 10.96 4.79 -0.44
C ARG A 305 11.85 6.01 -0.23
N MET A 306 12.57 6.46 -1.25
CA MET A 306 13.35 7.69 -1.20
C MET A 306 12.47 8.94 -1.17
N VAL A 307 11.29 8.92 -1.82
CA VAL A 307 10.27 9.97 -1.65
C VAL A 307 9.86 10.08 -0.18
N GLU A 308 9.67 8.97 0.52
CA GLU A 308 9.37 8.95 1.95
C GLU A 308 10.55 9.39 2.82
N THR A 309 11.77 8.96 2.51
CA THR A 309 12.94 9.10 3.38
C THR A 309 13.68 10.43 3.18
N LEU A 310 13.78 10.92 1.95
CA LEU A 310 14.51 12.15 1.59
C LEU A 310 13.61 13.38 1.48
N GLY A 311 12.29 13.19 1.43
CA GLY A 311 11.33 14.29 1.26
C GLY A 311 11.62 15.11 0.01
N ALA A 312 11.53 16.43 0.12
CA ALA A 312 11.76 17.34 -1.01
C ALA A 312 13.21 17.31 -1.56
N SER A 313 14.16 16.67 -0.88
CA SER A 313 15.53 16.55 -1.39
C SER A 313 15.70 15.51 -2.50
N VAL A 314 14.64 14.76 -2.83
CA VAL A 314 14.61 13.79 -3.95
C VAL A 314 14.39 14.45 -5.32
N PHE A 315 13.84 15.67 -5.36
CA PHE A 315 13.43 16.33 -6.61
C PHE A 315 14.50 16.39 -7.72
N PRO A 316 15.79 16.67 -7.43
CA PRO A 316 16.83 16.70 -8.46
C PRO A 316 17.00 15.38 -9.23
N TYR A 317 16.63 14.25 -8.62
CA TYR A 317 16.79 12.91 -9.19
C TYR A 317 15.56 12.46 -10.00
N LEU A 318 14.38 13.03 -9.72
CA LEU A 318 13.11 12.56 -10.28
C LEU A 318 13.03 12.72 -11.81
N PRO A 319 13.33 13.88 -12.42
CA PRO A 319 13.14 14.04 -13.87
C PRO A 319 13.87 12.96 -14.69
N LYS A 320 15.15 12.72 -14.38
CA LYS A 320 15.93 11.71 -15.08
C LYS A 320 15.45 10.29 -14.79
N ALA A 321 15.11 9.99 -13.54
CA ALA A 321 14.59 8.67 -13.17
C ALA A 321 13.26 8.36 -13.88
N LEU A 322 12.34 9.32 -13.89
CA LEU A 322 11.02 9.17 -14.51
C LEU A 322 11.13 9.05 -16.03
N GLU A 323 12.01 9.80 -16.68
CA GLU A 323 12.30 9.66 -18.11
C GLU A 323 12.75 8.24 -18.47
N GLN A 324 13.71 7.67 -17.71
CA GLN A 324 14.22 6.32 -17.97
C GLN A 324 13.19 5.23 -17.69
N LEU A 325 12.44 5.35 -16.60
CA LEU A 325 11.35 4.43 -16.29
C LEU A 325 10.28 4.47 -17.39
N LEU A 326 9.88 5.66 -17.82
CA LEU A 326 8.88 5.82 -18.88
C LEU A 326 9.37 5.27 -20.20
N ALA A 327 10.62 5.48 -20.60
CA ALA A 327 11.11 5.13 -21.93
C ALA A 327 10.75 3.69 -22.35
N GLU A 328 10.99 2.70 -21.49
CA GLU A 328 10.83 1.27 -21.79
C GLU A 328 9.65 0.60 -21.05
N SER A 329 8.75 1.37 -20.41
CA SER A 329 7.60 0.81 -19.68
C SER A 329 6.54 0.20 -20.60
N GLU A 330 6.19 -1.05 -20.34
CA GLU A 330 5.01 -1.72 -20.92
C GLU A 330 3.71 -1.25 -20.24
N PRO A 331 2.52 -1.44 -20.86
CA PRO A 331 1.23 -1.02 -20.28
C PRO A 331 1.00 -1.52 -18.85
N LYS A 332 1.39 -2.76 -18.53
CA LYS A 332 1.28 -3.33 -17.19
C LYS A 332 2.13 -2.58 -16.14
N GLU A 333 3.33 -2.12 -16.53
CA GLU A 333 4.25 -1.41 -15.64
C GLU A 333 3.81 0.03 -15.37
N MET A 334 2.97 0.60 -16.26
CA MET A 334 2.42 1.94 -16.07
C MET A 334 1.62 2.06 -14.77
N VAL A 335 1.03 0.97 -14.25
CA VAL A 335 0.35 0.98 -12.94
C VAL A 335 1.30 1.45 -11.84
N GLY A 336 2.48 0.81 -11.72
CA GLY A 336 3.47 1.18 -10.71
C GLY A 336 3.95 2.62 -10.87
N PHE A 337 4.14 3.07 -12.11
CA PHE A 337 4.54 4.43 -12.42
C PHE A 337 3.48 5.47 -12.01
N LEU A 338 2.21 5.22 -12.31
CA LEU A 338 1.10 6.08 -11.90
C LEU A 338 0.96 6.14 -10.37
N VAL A 339 1.21 5.03 -9.67
CA VAL A 339 1.22 4.99 -8.20
C VAL A 339 2.34 5.86 -7.62
N LEU A 340 3.53 5.91 -8.26
CA LEU A 340 4.61 6.83 -7.87
C LEU A 340 4.20 8.30 -8.04
N LEU A 341 3.63 8.65 -9.19
CA LEU A 341 3.16 10.03 -9.39
C LEU A 341 2.05 10.41 -8.41
N ASN A 342 1.15 9.48 -8.07
CA ASN A 342 0.16 9.70 -7.02
C ASN A 342 0.82 9.98 -5.68
N GLN A 343 1.84 9.21 -5.29
CA GLN A 343 2.58 9.48 -4.05
C GLN A 343 3.24 10.86 -4.06
N LEU A 344 3.86 11.25 -5.18
CA LEU A 344 4.50 12.55 -5.36
C LEU A 344 3.49 13.69 -5.23
N MET A 345 2.32 13.60 -5.89
CA MET A 345 1.24 14.58 -5.78
C MET A 345 0.67 14.66 -4.37
N CYS A 346 0.39 13.51 -3.74
CA CYS A 346 -0.13 13.47 -2.37
C CYS A 346 0.84 14.09 -1.36
N LYS A 347 2.16 13.88 -1.55
CA LYS A 347 3.18 14.36 -0.61
C LYS A 347 3.60 15.81 -0.86
N PHE A 348 3.72 16.23 -2.11
CA PHE A 348 4.31 17.53 -2.48
C PHE A 348 3.34 18.50 -3.18
N SER A 349 2.11 18.07 -3.46
CA SER A 349 1.03 18.87 -4.05
C SER A 349 1.49 19.66 -5.28
N THR A 350 1.41 20.99 -5.28
CA THR A 350 1.70 21.81 -6.45
C THR A 350 3.17 21.83 -6.86
N LEU A 351 4.10 21.38 -6.01
CA LEU A 351 5.54 21.36 -6.32
C LEU A 351 5.91 20.38 -7.45
N VAL A 352 5.06 19.39 -7.73
CA VAL A 352 5.31 18.39 -8.79
C VAL A 352 4.75 18.80 -10.14
N ARG A 353 4.21 20.01 -10.27
CA ARG A 353 3.56 20.50 -11.50
C ARG A 353 4.47 20.39 -12.71
N ASP A 354 5.69 20.95 -12.64
CA ASP A 354 6.60 21.00 -13.78
C ASP A 354 6.98 19.59 -14.26
N ILE A 355 7.20 18.67 -13.30
CA ILE A 355 7.46 17.26 -13.59
C ILE A 355 6.25 16.63 -14.31
N LEU A 356 5.03 16.86 -13.81
CA LEU A 356 3.82 16.33 -14.41
C LEU A 356 3.57 16.87 -15.81
N GLU A 357 3.77 18.17 -16.07
CA GLU A 357 3.62 18.77 -17.39
C GLU A 357 4.57 18.14 -18.42
N GLU A 358 5.76 17.72 -17.98
CA GLU A 358 6.73 17.02 -18.83
C GLU A 358 6.33 15.56 -19.11
N VAL A 359 5.91 14.81 -18.09
CA VAL A 359 5.65 13.36 -18.23
C VAL A 359 4.24 13.02 -18.72
N PHE A 360 3.25 13.87 -18.45
CA PHE A 360 1.83 13.58 -18.70
C PHE A 360 1.51 13.26 -20.17
N PRO A 361 2.01 13.98 -21.20
CA PRO A 361 1.74 13.64 -22.59
C PRO A 361 2.11 12.19 -22.96
N THR A 362 3.28 11.74 -22.51
CA THR A 362 3.77 10.37 -22.76
C THR A 362 2.88 9.34 -22.08
N ILE A 363 2.48 9.61 -20.83
CA ILE A 363 1.56 8.74 -20.08
C ILE A 363 0.22 8.66 -20.78
N ALA A 364 -0.38 9.80 -21.13
CA ALA A 364 -1.66 9.87 -21.80
C ALA A 364 -1.62 9.07 -23.11
N GLY A 365 -0.64 9.32 -23.99
CA GLY A 365 -0.50 8.59 -25.26
C GLY A 365 -0.43 7.06 -25.07
N ARG A 366 0.35 6.57 -24.10
CA ARG A 366 0.49 5.12 -23.84
C ARG A 366 -0.75 4.51 -23.21
N VAL A 367 -1.30 5.15 -22.19
CA VAL A 367 -2.45 4.60 -21.47
C VAL A 367 -3.71 4.64 -22.34
N PHE A 368 -3.96 5.71 -23.10
CA PHE A 368 -5.11 5.77 -24.00
C PHE A 368 -5.00 4.77 -25.16
N SER A 369 -3.80 4.58 -25.73
CA SER A 369 -3.60 3.56 -26.78
C SER A 369 -3.73 2.13 -26.25
N ALA A 370 -3.43 1.90 -24.97
CA ALA A 370 -3.66 0.60 -24.33
C ALA A 370 -5.15 0.37 -24.04
N ILE A 371 -5.85 1.34 -23.43
CA ILE A 371 -7.26 1.20 -23.02
C ILE A 371 -8.20 1.03 -24.22
N GLN A 372 -7.91 1.66 -25.37
CA GLN A 372 -8.71 1.46 -26.59
C GLN A 372 -8.69 0.02 -27.13
N ARG A 373 -7.77 -0.83 -26.65
CA ARG A 373 -7.71 -2.25 -27.01
C ARG A 373 -8.59 -3.14 -26.14
N VAL A 374 -9.20 -2.61 -25.07
CA VAL A 374 -10.20 -3.34 -24.27
C VAL A 374 -11.45 -3.51 -25.14
N PRO A 375 -11.86 -4.75 -25.47
CA PRO A 375 -13.16 -4.97 -26.10
C PRO A 375 -14.24 -4.50 -25.13
N ASP A 376 -15.23 -3.75 -25.63
CA ASP A 376 -16.44 -3.46 -24.86
C ASP A 376 -16.98 -4.79 -24.32
N SER A 377 -17.25 -4.82 -23.02
CA SER A 377 -17.59 -6.00 -22.19
C SER A 377 -18.92 -6.71 -22.55
N SER A 378 -19.31 -6.72 -23.82
CA SER A 378 -20.51 -7.32 -24.41
C SER A 378 -20.28 -8.72 -25.01
N GLY A 379 -19.03 -9.18 -25.11
CA GLY A 379 -18.68 -10.55 -25.53
C GLY A 379 -18.57 -11.54 -24.36
N PRO A 380 -18.62 -12.87 -24.61
CA PRO A 380 -18.39 -13.88 -23.57
C PRO A 380 -17.00 -13.65 -22.95
N GLU A 381 -16.98 -13.41 -21.64
CA GLU A 381 -15.80 -13.02 -20.87
C GLU A 381 -14.70 -14.09 -20.95
N THR A 382 -13.80 -13.96 -21.92
CA THR A 382 -12.48 -14.59 -21.80
C THR A 382 -11.67 -13.75 -20.82
N ASN A 383 -11.79 -14.06 -19.53
CA ASN A 383 -11.01 -13.47 -18.45
C ASN A 383 -9.52 -13.85 -18.60
N THR A 384 -8.84 -13.22 -19.56
CA THR A 384 -7.40 -13.34 -19.73
C THR A 384 -6.68 -12.43 -18.74
N GLU A 385 -5.47 -12.82 -18.35
CA GLU A 385 -4.61 -12.01 -17.47
C GLU A 385 -4.37 -10.60 -18.05
N GLU A 386 -4.22 -10.49 -19.37
CA GLU A 386 -4.10 -9.21 -20.08
C GLU A 386 -5.31 -8.30 -19.87
N THR A 387 -6.52 -8.88 -19.86
CA THR A 387 -7.75 -8.10 -19.60
C THR A 387 -7.77 -7.60 -18.16
N ARG A 388 -7.30 -8.41 -17.21
CA ARG A 388 -7.20 -8.03 -15.79
C ARG A 388 -6.19 -6.89 -15.58
N GLU A 389 -5.00 -7.00 -16.17
CA GLU A 389 -3.96 -5.97 -16.10
C GLU A 389 -4.44 -4.63 -16.70
N LEU A 390 -5.16 -4.68 -17.82
CA LEU A 390 -5.66 -3.48 -18.48
C LEU A 390 -6.81 -2.82 -17.70
N GLN A 391 -7.68 -3.59 -17.06
CA GLN A 391 -8.67 -3.08 -16.11
C GLN A 391 -8.01 -2.43 -14.89
N GLU A 392 -6.93 -3.02 -14.36
CA GLU A 392 -6.14 -2.45 -13.27
C GLU A 392 -5.48 -1.12 -13.67
N LEU A 393 -4.93 -1.05 -14.88
CA LEU A 393 -4.40 0.19 -15.46
C LEU A 393 -5.48 1.26 -15.58
N GLN A 394 -6.67 0.91 -16.06
CA GLN A 394 -7.79 1.83 -16.19
C GLN A 394 -8.24 2.39 -14.83
N LYS A 395 -8.38 1.54 -13.80
CA LYS A 395 -8.70 1.97 -12.43
C LYS A 395 -7.62 2.90 -11.85
N THR A 396 -6.36 2.58 -12.11
CA THR A 396 -5.22 3.38 -11.66
C THR A 396 -5.18 4.74 -12.38
N LEU A 397 -5.54 4.80 -13.66
CA LEU A 397 -5.70 6.05 -14.41
C LEU A 397 -6.76 6.97 -13.80
N TYR A 398 -7.94 6.44 -13.45
CA TYR A 398 -8.97 7.27 -12.81
C TYR A 398 -8.51 7.80 -11.47
N THR A 399 -7.82 6.99 -10.68
CA THR A 399 -7.20 7.43 -9.43
C THR A 399 -6.18 8.53 -9.69
N PHE A 400 -5.34 8.39 -10.72
CA PHE A 400 -4.35 9.39 -11.11
C PHE A 400 -4.98 10.73 -11.51
N ILE A 401 -5.99 10.72 -12.37
CA ILE A 401 -6.73 11.93 -12.76
C ILE A 401 -7.42 12.57 -11.55
N HIS A 402 -7.99 11.76 -10.66
CA HIS A 402 -8.61 12.23 -9.42
C HIS A 402 -7.61 12.89 -8.48
N VAL A 403 -6.42 12.34 -8.32
CA VAL A 403 -5.35 12.94 -7.51
C VAL A 403 -4.89 14.26 -8.12
N ILE A 404 -4.68 14.34 -9.45
CA ILE A 404 -4.37 15.60 -10.15
C ILE A 404 -5.43 16.68 -9.83
N ALA A 405 -6.71 16.33 -9.99
CA ALA A 405 -7.81 17.27 -9.78
C ALA A 405 -7.98 17.66 -8.29
N THR A 406 -7.63 16.78 -7.36
CA THR A 406 -7.78 17.03 -5.92
C THR A 406 -6.65 17.86 -5.33
N HIS A 407 -5.45 17.82 -5.93
CA HIS A 407 -4.25 18.53 -5.48
C HIS A 407 -3.98 19.84 -6.26
N ASP A 408 -5.01 20.44 -6.87
CA ASP A 408 -4.93 21.70 -7.62
C ASP A 408 -3.90 21.70 -8.77
N LEU A 409 -3.81 20.56 -9.46
CA LEU A 409 -2.90 20.32 -10.58
C LEU A 409 -3.62 20.17 -11.93
N SER A 410 -4.91 20.54 -12.01
CA SER A 410 -5.71 20.39 -13.24
C SER A 410 -5.14 21.19 -14.44
N SER A 411 -4.31 22.21 -14.18
CA SER A 411 -3.60 22.98 -15.21
C SER A 411 -2.72 22.11 -16.11
N VAL A 412 -2.25 20.96 -15.61
CA VAL A 412 -1.49 19.99 -16.41
C VAL A 412 -2.28 19.53 -17.63
N PHE A 413 -3.61 19.39 -17.51
CA PHE A 413 -4.47 19.03 -18.65
C PHE A 413 -4.55 20.12 -19.72
N LEU A 414 -4.25 21.37 -19.35
CA LEU A 414 -4.33 22.54 -20.23
C LEU A 414 -3.00 22.89 -20.89
N PHE A 415 -1.93 22.20 -20.48
CA PHE A 415 -0.59 22.40 -21.02
C PHE A 415 -0.57 22.12 -22.54
N PRO A 416 0.09 22.94 -23.38
CA PRO A 416 -0.03 22.84 -24.85
C PRO A 416 0.25 21.45 -25.45
N ARG A 417 1.14 20.66 -24.84
CA ARG A 417 1.46 19.29 -25.29
C ARG A 417 0.42 18.24 -24.88
N SER A 418 -0.54 18.61 -24.03
CA SER A 418 -1.54 17.72 -23.42
C SER A 418 -2.97 17.99 -23.89
N GLN A 419 -3.20 19.13 -24.55
CA GLN A 419 -4.54 19.57 -24.97
C GLN A 419 -5.24 18.56 -25.90
N ASP A 420 -4.49 17.86 -26.74
CA ASP A 420 -5.04 16.85 -27.65
C ASP A 420 -5.73 15.69 -26.91
N TYR A 421 -5.31 15.41 -25.67
CA TYR A 421 -5.88 14.34 -24.85
C TYR A 421 -7.08 14.79 -24.02
N LEU A 422 -7.30 16.10 -23.85
CA LEU A 422 -8.36 16.62 -22.98
C LEU A 422 -9.74 16.11 -23.38
N ASN A 423 -10.05 16.15 -24.68
CA ASN A 423 -11.33 15.65 -25.19
C ASN A 423 -11.51 14.15 -24.92
N SER A 424 -10.46 13.35 -25.15
CA SER A 424 -10.48 11.91 -24.86
C SER A 424 -10.67 11.62 -23.37
N ILE A 425 -10.02 12.40 -22.49
CA ILE A 425 -10.20 12.28 -21.03
C ILE A 425 -11.65 12.62 -20.66
N MET A 426 -12.22 13.72 -21.16
CA MET A 426 -13.59 14.12 -20.85
C MET A 426 -14.61 13.07 -21.30
N GLN A 427 -14.46 12.52 -22.51
CA GLN A 427 -15.34 11.47 -23.02
C GLN A 427 -15.21 10.17 -22.22
N LEU A 428 -13.98 9.77 -21.86
CA LEU A 428 -13.74 8.60 -21.03
C LEU A 428 -14.41 8.76 -19.66
N LEU A 429 -14.18 9.88 -18.96
CA LEU A 429 -14.78 10.15 -17.66
C LEU A 429 -16.30 10.19 -17.72
N LEU A 430 -16.87 10.81 -18.75
CA LEU A 430 -18.30 10.88 -18.96
C LEU A 430 -18.91 9.48 -19.14
N HIS A 431 -18.38 8.71 -20.09
CA HIS A 431 -18.86 7.34 -20.36
C HIS A 431 -18.78 6.49 -19.09
N THR A 432 -17.64 6.51 -18.41
CA THR A 432 -17.43 5.73 -17.19
C THR A 432 -18.36 6.17 -16.06
N SER A 433 -18.56 7.47 -15.83
CA SER A 433 -19.48 7.97 -14.79
C SER A 433 -20.93 7.50 -14.98
N CYS A 434 -21.34 7.31 -16.24
CA CYS A 434 -22.71 6.97 -16.61
C CYS A 434 -22.99 5.46 -16.63
N GLN A 435 -22.07 4.66 -17.17
CA GLN A 435 -22.38 3.29 -17.62
C GLN A 435 -21.46 2.19 -17.06
N HIS A 436 -20.44 2.53 -16.26
CA HIS A 436 -19.47 1.53 -15.80
C HIS A 436 -20.07 0.54 -14.78
N LYS A 437 -19.68 -0.74 -14.87
CA LYS A 437 -20.17 -1.81 -13.97
C LYS A 437 -19.79 -1.56 -12.50
N ASP A 438 -18.57 -1.10 -12.25
CA ASP A 438 -18.06 -0.77 -10.90
C ASP A 438 -18.55 0.61 -10.43
N ILE A 439 -19.40 0.62 -9.41
CA ILE A 439 -19.98 1.82 -8.79
C ILE A 439 -18.89 2.70 -8.13
N VAL A 440 -17.82 2.12 -7.62
CA VAL A 440 -16.73 2.88 -6.99
C VAL A 440 -15.99 3.70 -8.05
N THR A 441 -15.75 3.12 -9.23
CA THR A 441 -15.15 3.82 -10.37
C THR A 441 -16.05 4.97 -10.85
N ARG A 442 -17.36 4.73 -10.97
CA ARG A 442 -18.33 5.79 -11.33
C ARG A 442 -18.23 6.97 -10.36
N LYS A 443 -18.19 6.67 -9.05
CA LYS A 443 -18.08 7.68 -8.00
C LYS A 443 -16.82 8.54 -8.17
N VAL A 444 -15.67 7.92 -8.42
CA VAL A 444 -14.41 8.64 -8.66
C VAL A 444 -14.53 9.58 -9.87
N CYS A 445 -15.13 9.13 -10.97
CA CYS A 445 -15.36 9.99 -12.15
C CYS A 445 -16.26 11.19 -11.85
N VAL A 446 -17.33 11.01 -11.07
CA VAL A 446 -18.18 12.13 -10.62
C VAL A 446 -17.38 13.10 -9.75
N GLN A 447 -16.58 12.60 -8.81
CA GLN A 447 -15.71 13.41 -7.96
C GLN A 447 -14.69 14.22 -8.78
N ILE A 448 -14.13 13.64 -9.84
CA ILE A 448 -13.27 14.36 -10.80
C ILE A 448 -14.02 15.54 -11.42
N PHE A 449 -15.21 15.31 -11.99
CA PHE A 449 -16.00 16.41 -12.58
C PHE A 449 -16.33 17.50 -11.55
N VAL A 450 -16.71 17.12 -10.33
CA VAL A 450 -16.96 18.09 -9.25
C VAL A 450 -15.74 18.97 -8.98
N LYS A 451 -14.53 18.39 -8.96
CA LYS A 451 -13.28 19.13 -8.77
C LYS A 451 -12.95 20.02 -9.96
N LEU A 452 -13.08 19.52 -11.19
CA LEU A 452 -12.83 20.29 -12.41
C LEU A 452 -13.80 21.47 -12.56
N ILE A 453 -15.09 21.30 -12.24
CA ILE A 453 -16.07 22.39 -12.23
C ILE A 453 -15.66 23.48 -11.22
N LYS A 454 -15.16 23.09 -10.05
CA LYS A 454 -14.72 24.05 -9.03
C LYS A 454 -13.52 24.89 -9.48
N ASP A 455 -12.59 24.27 -10.21
CA ASP A 455 -11.32 24.89 -10.62
C ASP A 455 -11.42 25.66 -11.96
N TRP A 456 -12.08 25.09 -12.97
CA TRP A 456 -12.15 25.68 -14.31
C TRP A 456 -13.23 26.74 -14.47
N CYS A 457 -14.21 26.76 -13.57
CA CYS A 457 -15.31 27.70 -13.59
C CYS A 457 -15.24 28.60 -12.34
N ALA A 458 -14.56 29.75 -12.48
CA ALA A 458 -14.49 30.75 -11.43
C ALA A 458 -15.80 31.54 -11.34
N SER A 459 -16.26 31.80 -10.11
CA SER A 459 -17.58 32.39 -9.84
C SER A 459 -17.68 33.90 -10.15
N SER A 460 -16.55 34.58 -10.40
CA SER A 460 -16.46 36.05 -10.35
C SER A 460 -16.10 36.75 -11.67
N SER A 461 -15.51 36.08 -12.65
CA SER A 461 -15.06 36.74 -13.90
C SER A 461 -15.85 36.33 -15.15
N GLY A 462 -16.65 35.26 -15.09
CA GLY A 462 -17.27 34.67 -16.28
C GLY A 462 -16.26 34.05 -17.28
N GLU A 463 -14.96 34.17 -17.01
CA GLU A 463 -13.90 33.56 -17.80
C GLU A 463 -13.77 32.08 -17.44
N GLU A 464 -14.07 31.26 -18.43
CA GLU A 464 -13.87 29.83 -18.38
C GLU A 464 -12.43 29.49 -18.78
N LYS A 465 -11.73 28.70 -17.96
CA LYS A 465 -10.35 28.27 -18.27
C LYS A 465 -10.27 27.35 -19.49
N VAL A 466 -11.36 26.65 -19.81
CA VAL A 466 -11.45 25.65 -20.89
C VAL A 466 -12.65 25.95 -21.78
N PRO A 467 -12.47 26.57 -22.95
CA PRO A 467 -13.58 27.00 -23.79
C PRO A 467 -14.59 25.87 -24.08
N GLY A 468 -15.86 26.08 -23.72
CA GLY A 468 -16.95 25.16 -24.00
C GLY A 468 -17.17 24.09 -22.90
N PHE A 469 -16.36 24.07 -21.85
CA PHE A 469 -16.49 23.10 -20.76
C PHE A 469 -17.82 23.26 -20.00
N LYS A 470 -18.29 24.49 -19.77
CA LYS A 470 -19.56 24.82 -19.12
C LYS A 470 -20.73 24.27 -19.93
N SER A 471 -20.69 24.46 -21.25
CA SER A 471 -21.70 23.89 -22.15
C SER A 471 -21.68 22.37 -22.07
N PHE A 472 -20.51 21.74 -22.17
CA PHE A 472 -20.37 20.29 -22.03
C PHE A 472 -20.93 19.77 -20.69
N ILE A 473 -20.63 20.43 -19.58
CA ILE A 473 -21.12 20.01 -18.26
C ILE A 473 -22.64 20.16 -18.15
N ILE A 474 -23.21 21.29 -18.57
CA ILE A 474 -24.65 21.56 -18.46
C ILE A 474 -25.46 20.70 -19.43
N GLU A 475 -25.02 20.59 -20.68
CA GLU A 475 -25.79 19.93 -21.73
C GLU A 475 -25.60 18.41 -21.71
N THR A 476 -24.37 17.95 -21.46
CA THR A 476 -24.00 16.54 -21.60
C THR A 476 -23.86 15.83 -20.26
N PHE A 477 -22.99 16.31 -19.35
CA PHE A 477 -22.73 15.62 -18.09
C PHE A 477 -23.96 15.61 -17.17
N ALA A 478 -24.62 16.76 -16.97
CA ALA A 478 -25.80 16.84 -16.13
C ALA A 478 -26.93 15.93 -16.64
N THR A 479 -27.21 15.97 -17.95
CA THR A 479 -28.25 15.16 -18.57
C THR A 479 -27.94 13.66 -18.49
N ASN A 480 -26.74 13.24 -18.88
CA ASN A 480 -26.40 11.82 -18.94
C ASN A 480 -26.11 11.22 -17.56
N CYS A 481 -25.24 11.84 -16.76
CA CYS A 481 -24.82 11.29 -15.48
C CYS A 481 -25.83 11.62 -14.36
N CYS A 482 -26.27 12.87 -14.26
CA CYS A 482 -27.09 13.26 -13.12
C CYS A 482 -28.57 12.86 -13.28
N LEU A 483 -29.08 12.69 -14.52
CA LEU A 483 -30.47 12.31 -14.79
C LEU A 483 -30.59 10.89 -15.34
N TYR A 484 -30.16 10.62 -16.57
CA TYR A 484 -30.41 9.33 -17.23
C TYR A 484 -29.76 8.15 -16.52
N SER A 485 -28.50 8.30 -16.09
CA SER A 485 -27.76 7.26 -15.39
C SER A 485 -28.35 6.90 -14.02
N VAL A 486 -29.05 7.85 -13.37
CA VAL A 486 -29.79 7.59 -12.13
C VAL A 486 -31.19 7.07 -12.42
N LEU A 487 -31.77 7.30 -13.59
CA LEU A 487 -33.07 6.72 -13.97
C LEU A 487 -32.94 5.25 -14.39
N ASP A 488 -31.78 4.84 -14.88
CA ASP A 488 -31.52 3.47 -15.32
C ASP A 488 -31.79 2.42 -14.22
N LYS A 489 -32.32 1.26 -14.62
CA LYS A 489 -32.70 0.18 -13.69
C LYS A 489 -31.50 -0.43 -12.97
N SER A 490 -30.30 -0.34 -13.53
CA SER A 490 -29.06 -0.79 -12.89
C SER A 490 -28.66 0.03 -11.65
N PHE A 491 -29.25 1.21 -11.45
CA PHE A 491 -28.92 2.07 -10.32
C PHE A 491 -29.83 1.76 -9.12
N GLU A 492 -29.39 0.82 -8.27
CA GLU A 492 -30.18 0.28 -7.15
C GLU A 492 -30.01 1.08 -5.84
N PHE A 493 -31.08 1.73 -5.37
CA PHE A 493 -31.04 2.51 -4.12
C PHE A 493 -30.94 1.67 -2.83
N GLY A 494 -31.07 0.35 -2.93
CA GLY A 494 -30.84 -0.57 -1.80
C GLY A 494 -29.36 -0.85 -1.53
N ASP A 495 -28.49 -0.61 -2.51
CA ASP A 495 -27.05 -0.85 -2.38
C ASP A 495 -26.32 0.35 -1.74
N ALA A 496 -25.46 0.06 -0.77
CA ALA A 496 -24.74 1.09 -0.01
C ALA A 496 -23.76 1.89 -0.89
N ASN A 497 -23.07 1.24 -1.84
CA ASN A 497 -22.13 1.93 -2.73
C ASN A 497 -22.87 2.86 -3.70
N THR A 498 -24.03 2.43 -4.18
CA THR A 498 -24.90 3.21 -5.06
C THR A 498 -25.46 4.43 -4.35
N LEU A 499 -25.81 4.31 -3.06
CA LEU A 499 -26.18 5.45 -2.22
C LEU A 499 -25.01 6.44 -2.03
N VAL A 500 -23.77 5.96 -1.94
CA VAL A 500 -22.59 6.85 -1.88
C VAL A 500 -22.40 7.58 -3.20
N LEU A 501 -22.47 6.88 -4.34
CA LEU A 501 -22.42 7.50 -5.67
C LEU A 501 -23.53 8.54 -5.85
N PHE A 502 -24.76 8.22 -5.45
CA PHE A 502 -25.88 9.15 -5.51
C PHE A 502 -25.63 10.43 -4.71
N GLY A 503 -24.98 10.30 -3.54
CA GLY A 503 -24.55 11.47 -2.76
C GLY A 503 -23.60 12.38 -3.54
N GLU A 504 -22.63 11.81 -4.27
CA GLU A 504 -21.70 12.58 -5.11
C GLU A 504 -22.40 13.22 -6.33
N ILE A 505 -23.38 12.54 -6.93
CA ILE A 505 -24.20 13.10 -8.02
C ILE A 505 -24.99 14.32 -7.54
N VAL A 506 -25.62 14.23 -6.36
CA VAL A 506 -26.33 15.36 -5.76
C VAL A 506 -25.38 16.51 -5.42
N LEU A 507 -24.17 16.20 -4.93
CA LEU A 507 -23.13 17.21 -4.73
C LEU A 507 -22.73 17.87 -6.05
N ALA A 508 -22.61 17.11 -7.14
CA ALA A 508 -22.31 17.65 -8.47
C ALA A 508 -23.40 18.61 -8.93
N GLN A 509 -24.69 18.27 -8.77
CA GLN A 509 -25.80 19.17 -9.07
C GLN A 509 -25.71 20.48 -8.27
N LYS A 510 -25.39 20.40 -6.98
CA LYS A 510 -25.23 21.58 -6.12
C LYS A 510 -24.08 22.47 -6.60
N VAL A 511 -22.94 21.87 -6.91
CA VAL A 511 -21.74 22.59 -7.38
C VAL A 511 -22.00 23.23 -8.75
N MET A 512 -22.70 22.53 -9.67
CA MET A 512 -23.12 23.09 -10.95
C MET A 512 -24.02 24.32 -10.75
N TYR A 513 -24.99 24.25 -9.82
CA TYR A 513 -25.81 25.41 -9.49
C TYR A 513 -25.00 26.57 -8.89
N GLU A 514 -24.09 26.30 -7.96
CA GLU A 514 -23.24 27.33 -7.35
C GLU A 514 -22.29 28.01 -8.34
N LYS A 515 -21.85 27.30 -9.38
CA LYS A 515 -20.91 27.82 -10.38
C LYS A 515 -21.56 28.40 -11.62
N PHE A 516 -22.68 27.84 -12.06
CA PHE A 516 -23.36 28.24 -13.31
C PHE A 516 -24.65 29.01 -13.09
N GLY A 517 -25.18 29.03 -11.86
CA GLY A 517 -26.40 29.75 -11.52
C GLY A 517 -27.61 29.25 -12.31
N ASP A 518 -28.37 30.21 -12.84
CA ASP A 518 -29.63 29.94 -13.54
C ASP A 518 -29.42 29.25 -14.90
N ASP A 519 -28.23 29.33 -15.52
CA ASP A 519 -27.96 28.64 -16.79
C ASP A 519 -28.09 27.11 -16.65
N PHE A 520 -27.62 26.57 -15.52
CA PHE A 520 -27.80 25.15 -15.21
C PHE A 520 -29.28 24.81 -14.96
N LEU A 521 -30.00 25.66 -14.21
CA LEU A 521 -31.41 25.44 -13.92
C LEU A 521 -32.26 25.45 -15.18
N VAL A 522 -32.08 26.45 -16.06
CA VAL A 522 -32.83 26.55 -17.31
C VAL A 522 -32.61 25.31 -18.17
N HIS A 523 -31.36 24.85 -18.31
CA HIS A 523 -31.12 23.66 -19.12
C HIS A 523 -31.68 22.38 -18.48
N PHE A 524 -31.35 22.13 -17.20
CA PHE A 524 -31.73 20.89 -16.53
C PHE A 524 -33.24 20.79 -16.30
N VAL A 525 -33.91 21.91 -16.00
CA VAL A 525 -35.33 21.96 -15.64
C VAL A 525 -36.22 22.25 -16.85
N SER A 526 -35.79 23.05 -17.82
CA SER A 526 -36.60 23.36 -19.00
C SER A 526 -36.38 22.39 -20.16
N LYS A 527 -35.24 21.67 -20.22
CA LYS A 527 -34.98 20.65 -21.26
C LYS A 527 -34.84 19.23 -20.70
N GLY A 528 -34.11 19.04 -19.60
CA GLY A 528 -33.84 17.72 -19.03
C GLY A 528 -35.05 17.05 -18.36
N LEU A 529 -35.61 17.66 -17.32
CA LEU A 529 -36.75 17.10 -16.59
C LEU A 529 -38.01 16.87 -17.47
N PRO A 530 -38.35 17.74 -18.44
CA PRO A 530 -39.47 17.50 -19.33
C PRO A 530 -39.24 16.33 -20.30
N SER A 531 -38.00 16.05 -20.71
CA SER A 531 -37.71 14.91 -21.62
C SER A 531 -38.00 13.56 -20.96
N VAL A 532 -37.98 13.51 -19.63
CA VAL A 532 -38.34 12.32 -18.83
C VAL A 532 -39.78 12.38 -18.30
N HIS A 533 -40.61 13.29 -18.83
CA HIS A 533 -42.02 13.51 -18.46
C HIS A 533 -42.23 13.91 -16.99
N CYS A 534 -41.29 14.65 -16.40
CA CYS A 534 -41.41 15.13 -15.02
C CYS A 534 -42.54 16.18 -14.88
N PRO A 535 -43.46 16.03 -13.90
CA PRO A 535 -44.47 17.04 -13.61
C PRO A 535 -43.86 18.39 -13.21
N GLN A 536 -44.42 19.47 -13.73
CA GLN A 536 -43.91 20.84 -13.51
C GLN A 536 -43.81 21.22 -12.02
N ASN A 537 -44.76 20.77 -11.18
CA ASN A 537 -44.73 21.01 -9.74
C ASN A 537 -43.51 20.39 -9.06
N LEU A 538 -43.11 19.18 -9.46
CA LEU A 538 -41.93 18.50 -8.92
C LEU A 538 -40.63 19.15 -9.39
N ALA A 539 -40.61 19.62 -10.64
CA ALA A 539 -39.48 20.37 -11.19
C ALA A 539 -39.28 21.72 -10.44
N GLU A 540 -40.35 22.42 -10.09
CA GLU A 540 -40.30 23.64 -9.27
C GLU A 540 -39.81 23.35 -7.84
N GLN A 541 -40.27 22.26 -7.22
CA GLN A 541 -39.78 21.84 -5.90
C GLN A 541 -38.29 21.45 -5.93
N TYR A 542 -37.83 20.78 -7.00
CA TYR A 542 -36.40 20.50 -7.20
C TYR A 542 -35.59 21.80 -7.22
N CYS A 543 -36.01 22.80 -8.00
CA CYS A 543 -35.37 24.12 -8.04
C CYS A 543 -35.28 24.75 -6.65
N GLN A 544 -36.36 24.74 -5.88
CA GLN A 544 -36.37 25.31 -4.54
C GLN A 544 -35.39 24.60 -3.60
N LYS A 545 -35.35 23.27 -3.62
CA LYS A 545 -34.45 22.47 -2.78
C LYS A 545 -32.98 22.65 -3.18
N LEU A 546 -32.69 22.77 -4.48
CA LEU A 546 -31.35 23.00 -5.00
C LEU A 546 -30.82 24.40 -4.64
N LYS A 547 -31.71 25.41 -4.63
CA LYS A 547 -31.39 26.77 -4.16
C LYS A 547 -31.11 26.82 -2.65
N GLY A 548 -31.73 25.94 -1.86
CA GLY A 548 -31.48 25.81 -0.42
C GLY A 548 -30.07 25.33 -0.08
N SER A 549 -29.65 25.47 1.18
CA SER A 549 -28.34 25.03 1.67
C SER A 549 -28.30 23.58 2.17
N ASP A 550 -29.46 22.93 2.34
CA ASP A 550 -29.55 21.58 2.90
C ASP A 550 -29.38 20.49 1.85
N LEU A 551 -28.15 19.97 1.73
CA LEU A 551 -27.80 18.85 0.85
C LEU A 551 -28.53 17.54 1.22
N LYS A 552 -28.86 17.31 2.50
CA LYS A 552 -29.57 16.09 2.90
C LYS A 552 -31.01 16.15 2.43
N ALA A 553 -31.66 17.30 2.59
CA ALA A 553 -33.01 17.51 2.07
C ALA A 553 -33.05 17.42 0.54
N LEU A 554 -32.07 17.98 -0.16
CA LEU A 554 -31.96 17.86 -1.62
C LEU A 554 -31.80 16.39 -2.03
N ARG A 555 -30.93 15.65 -1.36
CA ARG A 555 -30.70 14.22 -1.64
C ARG A 555 -31.97 13.39 -1.45
N SER A 556 -32.65 13.53 -0.31
CA SER A 556 -33.89 12.79 -0.03
C SER A 556 -35.00 13.13 -1.04
N PHE A 557 -35.14 14.41 -1.38
CA PHE A 557 -36.12 14.83 -2.38
C PHE A 557 -35.79 14.28 -3.77
N TYR A 558 -34.52 14.38 -4.20
CA TYR A 558 -34.11 13.90 -5.52
C TYR A 558 -34.25 12.38 -5.65
N GLN A 559 -33.98 11.62 -4.58
CA GLN A 559 -34.21 10.18 -4.57
C GLN A 559 -35.69 9.86 -4.81
N SER A 560 -36.59 10.51 -4.04
CA SER A 560 -38.03 10.33 -4.20
C SER A 560 -38.53 10.73 -5.59
N LEU A 561 -37.97 11.80 -6.17
CA LEU A 561 -38.27 12.23 -7.53
C LEU A 561 -37.91 11.15 -8.55
N ILE A 562 -36.71 10.58 -8.46
CA ILE A 562 -36.25 9.53 -9.38
C ILE A 562 -37.10 8.26 -9.23
N GLU A 563 -37.40 7.82 -8.02
CA GLU A 563 -38.27 6.66 -7.76
C GLU A 563 -39.67 6.86 -8.38
N HIS A 564 -40.24 8.06 -8.25
CA HIS A 564 -41.51 8.43 -8.88
C HIS A 564 -41.45 8.38 -10.41
N LEU A 565 -40.40 8.96 -11.01
CA LEU A 565 -40.21 8.97 -12.47
C LEU A 565 -40.04 7.55 -13.03
N ARG A 566 -39.30 6.68 -12.33
CA ARG A 566 -39.15 5.27 -12.72
C ARG A 566 -40.48 4.52 -12.72
N HIS A 567 -41.35 4.79 -11.75
CA HIS A 567 -42.68 4.18 -11.70
C HIS A 567 -43.58 4.64 -12.86
N GLN A 568 -43.54 5.93 -13.21
CA GLN A 568 -44.29 6.46 -14.35
C GLN A 568 -43.83 5.87 -15.69
N GLN A 569 -42.51 5.74 -15.89
CA GLN A 569 -41.96 5.11 -17.10
C GLN A 569 -42.34 3.63 -17.21
N ASN A 570 -42.27 2.87 -16.12
CA ASN A 570 -42.69 1.46 -16.12
C ASN A 570 -44.22 1.30 -16.30
N GLY A 571 -45.04 2.19 -15.74
CA GLY A 571 -46.48 2.19 -15.93
C GLY A 571 -46.92 2.48 -17.37
N SER A 572 -46.17 3.33 -18.09
CA SER A 572 -46.43 3.63 -19.50
C SER A 572 -46.14 2.48 -20.47
N LEU A 573 -45.26 1.54 -20.10
CA LEU A 573 -44.90 0.36 -20.90
C LEU A 573 -45.89 -0.80 -20.76
N VAL A 574 -46.72 -0.82 -19.70
CA VAL A 574 -47.76 -1.85 -19.48
C VAL A 574 -49.04 -1.55 -20.27
N PHE A 575 -49.21 -0.32 -20.77
CA PHE A 575 -50.37 0.13 -21.54
C PHE A 575 -50.10 0.30 -23.06
N ARG A 576 -49.01 -0.27 -23.58
CA ARG A 576 -48.74 -0.31 -25.03
C ARG A 576 -48.73 -1.74 -25.57
#